data_AF-A0A2U3LNQ4-F1
#
_entry.id   AF-A0A2U3LNQ4-F1
#
_cell.length_a   1.000
_cell.length_b   1.000
_cell.length_c   1.000
_cell.angle_alpha   90.00
_cell.angle_beta   90.00
_cell.angle_gamma   90.00
#
_symmetry.space_group_name_H-M   'P 1'
#
loop_
_entity.id
_entity.type
_entity.pdbx_description
1 polymer ?
#
loop_
_entity_poly.entity_id
_entity_poly.type
_entity_poly.pdbx_seq_one_letter_code
_entity_poly.pdbx_strand_id
1 'polypeptide(L)' 'MIALADQGRTTPLTSFNAITDLYGFAVRTGRAGYTENYHDINKGNNGYSAKVGYDFLTGIGSPKCNNLIPNLTSALE' A
#
# COMPACT_ATOMS: atom_id res chain seq x y z
N MET A 1 -9.50 -4.73 -4.92
CA MET A 1 -8.15 -5.20 -4.51
C MET A 1 -8.23 -6.06 -3.25
N ILE A 2 -8.68 -5.53 -2.10
CA ILE A 2 -8.77 -6.31 -0.84
C ILE A 2 -9.59 -7.60 -0.99
N ALA A 3 -10.80 -7.52 -1.57
CA ALA A 3 -11.60 -8.72 -1.83
C ALA A 3 -10.92 -9.79 -2.71
N LEU A 4 -10.02 -9.38 -3.63
CA LEU A 4 -9.23 -10.32 -4.44
C LEU A 4 -8.11 -10.97 -3.62
N ALA A 5 -7.48 -10.22 -2.71
CA ALA A 5 -6.51 -10.79 -1.78
C ALA A 5 -7.20 -11.78 -0.82
N ASP A 6 -8.38 -11.41 -0.30
CA ASP A 6 -9.18 -12.25 0.61
C ASP A 6 -9.71 -13.51 -0.06
N GLN A 7 -9.98 -13.49 -1.37
CA GLN A 7 -10.36 -14.69 -2.12
C GLN A 7 -9.29 -15.80 -2.02
N GLY A 8 -8.01 -15.43 -1.85
CA GLY A 8 -6.90 -16.37 -1.68
C GLY A 8 -6.57 -16.72 -0.22
N ARG A 9 -7.28 -16.17 0.76
CA ARG A 9 -7.00 -16.36 2.19
C ARG A 9 -8.01 -17.33 2.83
N THR A 10 -7.59 -18.03 3.89
CA THR A 10 -8.48 -18.83 4.73
C THR A 10 -9.30 -17.95 5.69
N THR A 11 -8.67 -16.87 6.18
CA THR A 11 -9.27 -15.86 7.06
C THR A 11 -9.17 -14.51 6.35
N PRO A 12 -10.30 -13.82 6.11
CA PRO A 12 -10.28 -12.51 5.47
C PRO A 12 -9.55 -11.49 6.35
N LEU A 13 -8.88 -10.54 5.72
CA LEU A 13 -8.20 -9.47 6.44
C LEU A 13 -9.20 -8.66 7.27
N THR A 14 -8.85 -8.41 8.53
CA THR A 14 -9.52 -7.37 9.31
C THR A 14 -9.09 -5.99 8.79
N SER A 15 -9.89 -4.95 9.05
CA SER A 15 -9.51 -3.57 8.72
C SER A 15 -8.16 -3.17 9.34
N PHE A 16 -7.85 -3.71 10.52
CA PHE A 16 -6.58 -3.46 11.21
C PHE A 16 -5.39 -4.09 10.48
N ASN A 17 -5.49 -5.37 10.12
CA ASN A 17 -4.44 -6.07 9.39
C ASN A 17 -4.25 -5.47 7.99
N ALA A 18 -5.34 -5.20 7.27
CA ALA A 18 -5.27 -4.62 5.93
C ALA A 18 -4.52 -3.26 5.92
N ILE A 19 -4.85 -2.36 6.86
CA ILE A 19 -4.16 -1.06 6.95
C ILE A 19 -2.70 -1.23 7.39
N THR A 20 -2.44 -2.08 8.39
CA THR A 20 -1.09 -2.32 8.89
C THR A 20 -0.18 -2.86 7.80
N ASP A 21 -0.64 -3.84 7.04
CA ASP A 21 0.13 -4.46 5.95
C ASP A 21 0.35 -3.49 4.79
N LEU A 22 -0.70 -2.76 4.35
CA LEU A 22 -0.58 -1.76 3.29
C LEU A 22 0.52 -0.74 3.62
N TYR A 23 0.44 -0.09 4.79
CA TYR A 23 1.46 0.88 5.18
C TYR A 23 2.83 0.22 5.43
N GLY A 24 2.85 -1.00 5.98
CA GLY A 24 4.05 -1.80 6.15
C GLY A 24 4.81 -2.03 4.85
N PHE A 25 4.12 -2.41 3.76
CA PHE A 25 4.72 -2.61 2.45
C PHE A 25 5.27 -1.34 1.81
N ALA A 26 4.80 -0.16 2.21
CA ALA A 26 5.36 1.10 1.75
C ALA A 26 6.69 1.41 2.44
N VAL A 27 6.77 1.20 3.77
CA VAL A 27 7.91 1.67 4.57
C VAL A 27 9.04 0.66 4.75
N ARG A 28 8.77 -0.66 4.62
CA ARG A 28 9.73 -1.73 4.96
C ARG A 28 11.08 -1.62 4.23
N THR A 29 11.08 -1.15 2.99
CA THR A 29 12.28 -0.97 2.15
C THR A 29 12.57 0.50 1.85
N GLY A 30 12.02 1.42 2.65
CA GLY A 30 12.14 2.86 2.44
C GLY A 30 11.55 3.28 1.09
N ARG A 31 12.24 4.16 0.36
CA ARG A 31 11.78 4.70 -0.93
C ARG A 31 11.43 3.59 -1.95
N ALA A 32 12.13 2.46 -1.90
CA ALA A 32 11.88 1.36 -2.82
C ALA A 32 10.45 0.80 -2.66
N GLY A 33 9.94 0.68 -1.42
CA GLY A 33 8.61 0.14 -1.13
C GLY A 33 7.50 0.98 -1.72
N TYR A 34 7.62 2.31 -1.65
CA TYR A 34 6.72 3.24 -2.33
C TYR A 34 6.72 3.08 -3.85
N THR A 35 7.87 2.85 -4.46
CA THR A 35 7.93 2.64 -5.92
C THR A 35 7.62 1.22 -6.36
N GLU A 36 7.81 0.22 -5.51
CA GLU A 36 7.59 -1.19 -5.83
C GLU A 36 6.13 -1.56 -5.64
N ASN A 37 5.57 -1.27 -4.48
CA ASN A 37 4.21 -1.65 -4.12
C ASN A 37 3.16 -0.59 -4.49
N TYR A 38 3.60 0.65 -4.75
CA TYR A 38 2.73 1.76 -5.07
C TYR A 38 3.20 2.53 -6.31
N HIS A 39 2.29 3.33 -6.86
CA HIS A 39 2.62 4.44 -7.72
C HIS A 39 2.66 5.70 -6.86
N ASP A 40 3.87 6.04 -6.40
CA ASP A 40 4.17 7.21 -5.60
C ASP A 40 3.96 8.51 -6.40
N ILE A 41 3.01 9.33 -5.97
CA ILE A 41 2.64 10.57 -6.66
C ILE A 41 3.44 11.71 -6.04
N ASN A 42 4.54 12.08 -6.69
CA ASN A 42 5.48 13.09 -6.19
C ASN A 42 5.36 14.48 -6.85
N LYS A 43 4.27 14.73 -7.58
CA LYS A 43 3.97 16.03 -8.19
C LYS A 43 2.49 16.37 -8.04
N GLY A 44 2.20 17.60 -7.67
CA GLY A 44 0.83 18.10 -7.47
C GLY A 44 0.69 18.91 -6.17
N ASN A 45 -0.45 19.58 -6.03
CA ASN A 45 -0.76 20.39 -4.86
C ASN A 45 -2.28 20.54 -4.69
N ASN A 46 -2.80 20.36 -3.47
CA ASN A 46 -4.18 20.69 -3.08
C ASN A 46 -4.24 21.65 -1.86
N GLY A 47 -3.14 22.36 -1.60
CA GLY A 47 -2.87 22.99 -0.30
C GLY A 47 -1.76 22.25 0.47
N TYR A 48 -1.55 20.97 0.15
CA TYR A 48 -0.37 20.19 0.51
C TYR A 48 0.39 19.77 -0.75
N SER A 49 1.72 19.95 -0.76
CA SER A 49 2.57 19.52 -1.86
C SER A 49 2.81 18.01 -1.82
N ALA A 50 2.65 17.34 -2.96
CA ALA A 50 3.10 15.97 -3.15
C ALA A 50 4.62 15.86 -2.98
N LYS A 51 5.09 14.74 -2.43
CA LYS A 51 6.50 14.47 -2.17
C LYS A 51 6.84 13.02 -2.49
N VAL A 52 8.11 12.67 -2.42
CA VAL A 52 8.52 11.26 -2.47
C VAL A 52 8.17 10.61 -1.14
N GLY A 53 7.51 9.46 -1.20
CA GLY A 53 7.07 8.72 -0.02
C GLY A 53 5.74 9.24 0.53
N TYR A 54 5.47 9.02 1.82
CA TYR A 54 4.20 9.44 2.41
C TYR A 54 4.05 10.97 2.38
N ASP A 55 2.90 11.44 1.91
CA ASP A 55 2.50 12.84 2.00
C ASP A 55 1.01 13.04 2.33
N PHE A 56 0.62 14.29 2.62
CA PHE A 56 -0.77 14.64 2.96
C PHE A 56 -1.68 14.83 1.74
N LEU A 57 -1.13 14.78 0.52
CA LEU A 57 -1.92 14.91 -0.70
C LEU A 57 -2.45 13.54 -1.15
N THR A 58 -1.60 12.52 -1.15
CA THR A 58 -1.86 11.20 -1.73
C THR A 58 -1.52 10.03 -0.80
N GLY A 59 -1.05 10.31 0.42
CA GLY A 59 -0.63 9.26 1.35
C GLY A 59 0.57 8.52 0.80
N ILE A 60 0.46 7.20 0.67
CA ILE A 60 1.50 6.33 0.10
C ILE A 60 1.41 6.17 -1.43
N GLY A 61 0.48 6.86 -2.08
CA GLY A 61 0.19 6.75 -3.51
C GLY A 61 -0.87 5.69 -3.85
N SER A 62 -1.00 5.33 -5.14
CA SER A 62 -1.99 4.35 -5.59
C SER A 62 -1.44 2.92 -5.61
N PRO A 63 -2.24 1.89 -5.25
CA PRO A 63 -1.75 0.53 -5.09
C PRO A 63 -1.39 -0.14 -6.42
N LYS A 64 -0.25 -0.85 -6.45
CA LYS A 64 0.09 -1.77 -7.56
C LYS A 64 -0.42 -3.16 -7.23
N CYS A 65 -1.64 -3.46 -7.69
CA CYS A 65 -2.34 -4.73 -7.39
C CYS A 65 -1.51 -5.98 -7.70
N ASN A 66 -0.71 -5.99 -8.76
CA ASN A 66 0.12 -7.15 -9.14
C ASN A 66 1.14 -7.52 -8.05
N ASN A 67 1.59 -6.55 -7.26
CA ASN A 67 2.55 -6.77 -6.16
C ASN A 67 1.80 -6.94 -4.84
N LEU A 68 0.78 -6.12 -4.59
CA LEU A 68 0.08 -6.10 -3.31
C LEU A 68 -0.86 -7.28 -3.08
N ILE A 69 -1.53 -7.82 -4.11
CA ILE A 69 -2.44 -8.96 -3.93
C ILE A 69 -1.67 -10.20 -3.44
N PRO A 70 -0.58 -10.65 -4.10
CA PRO A 70 0.22 -11.77 -3.58
C PRO A 70 0.76 -11.51 -2.17
N ASN A 71 1.27 -10.30 -1.91
CA ASN A 71 1.82 -9.94 -0.61
C ASN A 71 0.77 -9.98 0.51
N LEU A 72 -0.45 -9.50 0.26
CA LEU A 72 -1.56 -9.54 1.23
C LEU A 72 -2.17 -10.93 1.39
N THR A 73 -2.17 -11.75 0.34
CA THR A 73 -2.62 -13.14 0.45
C THR A 73 -1.69 -13.96 1.35
N SER A 74 -0.38 -13.68 1.32
CA SER A 74 0.64 -14.40 2.12
C SER A 74 1.06 -13.69 3.42
N ALA A 75 0.51 -12.52 3.74
CA ALA A 75 0.80 -11.82 4.98
C ALA A 75 0.32 -12.67 6.19
N LEU A 76 1.25 -12.96 7.09
CA LEU A 76 0.99 -13.64 8.36
C LEU A 76 0.43 -12.63 9.37
N GLU A 77 -0.66 -12.99 10.04
CA GLU A 77 -1.29 -12.18 11.09
C GLU A 77 -0.44 -12.08 12.37
#